data_AF-A0AAV4QEL6-F1
#
_entry.id   AF-A0AAV4QEL6-F1
#
_cell.length_a   1.000
_cell.length_b   1.000
_cell.length_c   1.000
_cell.angle_alpha   90.00
_cell.angle_beta   90.00
_cell.angle_gamma   90.00
#
_symmetry.space_group_name_H-M   'P 1'
#
loop_
_entity.id
_entity.type
_entity.pdbx_description
1 polymer ?
#
loop_
_entity_poly.entity_id
_entity_poly.type
_entity_poly.pdbx_seq_one_letter_code
_entity_poly.pdbx_strand_id
1 'polypeptide(L)'
;MDSLNNNDINFIERFLFAFKTLGGNELGFIDYEYFKQILQQENSAEAKEILNLVTAENHVKDKKLDFISLCSSVLSVKTIFNKAIENGKVVIQSPQINTRTFTRSKGSTQIIDVQNNKTEPNLPSEKGFRNYLKGMLFNVNGDLLSYRYQLEILENTVVEIFAAAISNKGEITPSIPVEVLIFQDGKTKTFITSSTFLNDDGYCTIKFALKKGKYILIPILLKWNAIGKSNSFDSLNLESLIHVEEESNITLTPACESSLKMIFDCIDLDENGLLNQSEFDYFIRHTSGETAAEEWVTIEDNFKMENQQLTFEGFLELYRMVLQTDPSDVMNMLQHMGMNESLELENALPFRLVVKSSLGKFNLIPLPVSSYKEVSEKVLKKLAVEQGVSTKIKNMNDLFLFNHHLPYRATIVVQNQSHSKLKIRLDCSRSTNCESHCGNLDFTVEVLPRTSMIGHHLFPVDLTQDWIVDCIESLVKCT
;
A
#
# COMPACT_ATOMS: atom_id res chain seq x y z
N MET A 1 12.26 14.31 20.64
CA MET A 1 12.36 12.83 20.64
C MET A 1 13.00 12.47 19.32
N ASP A 2 14.22 11.93 19.35
CA ASP A 2 14.94 11.53 18.13
C ASP A 2 14.15 10.41 17.43
N SER A 3 13.92 10.51 16.12
CA SER A 3 13.17 9.54 15.32
C SER A 3 13.87 8.18 15.33
N LEU A 4 13.11 7.13 15.63
CA LEU A 4 13.57 5.75 15.70
C LEU A 4 14.01 5.26 14.31
N ASN A 5 15.21 4.71 14.17
CA ASN A 5 15.70 4.18 12.89
C ASN A 5 15.06 2.81 12.54
N ASN A 6 15.27 2.32 11.32
CA ASN A 6 14.72 1.04 10.85
C ASN A 6 15.13 -0.20 11.69
N ASN A 7 16.27 -0.16 12.38
CA ASN A 7 16.64 -1.21 13.34
C ASN A 7 15.86 -1.10 14.64
N ASP A 8 15.53 0.12 15.06
CA ASP A 8 14.75 0.40 16.27
C ASP A 8 13.25 0.13 16.03
N ILE A 9 12.72 0.37 14.82
CA ILE A 9 11.35 -0.02 14.41
C ILE A 9 11.22 -1.55 14.35
N ASN A 10 12.15 -2.24 13.67
CA ASN A 10 12.17 -3.72 13.67
C ASN A 10 12.34 -4.30 15.08
N PHE A 11 13.14 -3.64 15.94
CA PHE A 11 13.27 -4.02 17.33
C PHE A 11 11.94 -3.86 18.06
N ILE A 12 11.26 -2.71 17.93
CA ILE A 12 9.94 -2.45 18.52
C ILE A 12 8.92 -3.49 18.05
N GLU A 13 8.86 -3.82 16.77
CA GLU A 13 7.89 -4.78 16.24
C GLU A 13 8.13 -6.20 16.75
N ARG A 14 9.40 -6.63 16.83
CA ARG A 14 9.77 -7.92 17.43
C ARG A 14 9.51 -7.96 18.94
N PHE A 15 9.77 -6.86 19.64
CA PHE A 15 9.51 -6.74 21.08
C PHE A 15 8.02 -6.66 21.38
N LEU A 16 7.22 -5.96 20.56
CA LEU A 16 5.76 -5.94 20.64
C LEU A 16 5.16 -7.33 20.39
N PHE A 17 5.73 -8.10 19.46
CA PHE A 17 5.34 -9.49 19.25
C PHE A 17 5.64 -10.35 20.49
N ALA A 18 6.84 -10.25 21.06
CA ALA A 18 7.19 -10.93 22.31
C ALA A 18 6.32 -10.47 23.50
N PHE A 19 5.97 -9.18 23.54
CA PHE A 19 5.11 -8.58 24.56
C PHE A 19 3.67 -9.07 24.48
N LYS A 20 3.11 -9.25 23.27
CA LYS A 20 1.82 -9.89 23.06
C LYS A 20 1.81 -11.33 23.55
N THR A 21 2.93 -12.06 23.40
CA THR A 21 3.06 -13.41 23.95
C THR A 21 3.16 -13.45 25.48
N LEU A 22 3.55 -12.34 26.12
CA LEU A 22 3.56 -12.17 27.58
C LEU A 22 2.23 -11.63 28.12
N GLY A 23 1.14 -11.63 27.35
CA GLY A 23 -0.19 -11.19 27.80
C GLY A 23 -0.51 -9.71 27.58
N GLY A 24 0.32 -8.98 26.83
CA GLY A 24 0.02 -7.62 26.37
C GLY A 24 -1.06 -7.60 25.28
N ASN A 25 -1.83 -6.50 25.22
CA ASN A 25 -2.89 -6.32 24.22
C ASN A 25 -2.38 -5.63 22.93
N GLU A 26 -3.22 -5.56 21.90
CA GLU A 26 -2.86 -4.97 20.60
C GLU A 26 -2.56 -3.47 20.62
N LEU A 27 -2.94 -2.79 21.71
CA LEU A 27 -2.68 -1.38 21.93
C LEU A 27 -1.37 -1.13 22.69
N GLY A 28 -0.60 -2.18 22.99
CA GLY A 28 0.69 -2.05 23.66
C GLY A 28 0.60 -1.91 25.19
N PHE A 29 -0.48 -2.39 25.81
CA PHE A 29 -0.63 -2.35 27.26
C PHE A 29 -0.60 -3.75 27.90
N ILE A 30 0.03 -3.88 29.07
CA ILE A 30 -0.01 -5.06 29.94
C ILE A 30 -0.34 -4.64 31.37
N ASP A 31 -0.94 -5.54 32.14
CA ASP A 31 -1.06 -5.33 33.58
C ASP A 31 0.33 -5.23 34.23
N TYR A 32 0.58 -4.15 34.96
CA TYR A 32 1.92 -3.86 35.48
C TYR A 32 2.34 -4.85 36.58
N GLU A 33 1.41 -5.33 37.42
CA GLU A 33 1.73 -6.30 38.46
C GLU A 33 2.09 -7.66 37.85
N TYR A 34 1.38 -8.07 36.79
CA TYR A 34 1.73 -9.26 36.03
C TYR A 34 3.11 -9.14 35.36
N PHE A 35 3.39 -8.01 34.71
CA PHE A 35 4.69 -7.74 34.10
C PHE A 35 5.83 -7.73 35.13
N LYS A 36 5.60 -7.13 36.30
CA LYS A 36 6.56 -7.10 37.41
C LYS A 36 6.86 -8.50 37.96
N GLN A 37 5.84 -9.36 38.07
CA GLN A 37 6.05 -10.76 38.48
C GLN A 37 6.93 -11.52 37.48
N ILE A 38 6.72 -11.32 36.17
CA ILE A 38 7.51 -11.95 35.11
C ILE A 38 8.99 -11.53 35.23
N LEU A 39 9.27 -10.23 35.39
CA LEU A 39 10.64 -9.73 35.53
C LEU A 39 11.30 -10.16 36.85
N GLN A 40 10.55 -10.24 37.94
CA GLN A 40 11.07 -10.69 39.23
C GLN A 40 11.41 -12.19 39.24
N GLN A 41 10.77 -13.00 38.39
CA GLN A 41 11.12 -14.42 38.23
C GLN A 41 12.47 -14.63 37.56
N GLU A 42 12.90 -13.70 36.71
CA GLU A 42 14.20 -13.79 36.02
C GLU A 42 15.39 -13.48 36.96
N ASN A 43 15.14 -12.80 38.09
CA ASN A 43 16.06 -12.54 39.19
C ASN A 43 17.46 -12.03 38.77
N SER A 44 17.52 -11.23 37.70
CA SER A 44 18.72 -10.60 37.15
C SER A 44 18.88 -9.15 37.64
N ALA A 45 20.10 -8.60 37.54
CA ALA A 45 20.35 -7.20 37.91
C ALA A 45 19.66 -6.25 36.91
N GLU A 46 19.63 -6.67 35.66
CA GLU A 46 19.02 -6.02 34.51
C GLU A 46 17.49 -5.92 34.66
N ALA A 47 16.84 -6.99 35.14
CA ALA A 47 15.39 -6.96 35.41
C ALA A 47 15.02 -5.95 36.52
N LYS A 48 15.88 -5.75 37.52
CA LYS A 48 15.68 -4.75 38.58
C LYS A 48 15.86 -3.32 38.06
N GLU A 49 16.82 -3.08 37.17
CA GLU A 49 17.00 -1.79 36.52
C GLU A 49 15.81 -1.42 35.62
N ILE A 50 15.29 -2.38 34.85
CA ILE A 50 14.12 -2.17 34.00
C ILE A 50 12.90 -1.79 34.86
N LEU A 51 12.68 -2.48 35.98
CA LEU A 51 11.61 -2.14 36.91
C LEU A 51 11.76 -0.73 37.50
N ASN A 52 12.98 -0.31 37.82
CA ASN A 52 13.24 1.05 38.32
C ASN A 52 12.97 2.12 37.24
N LEU A 53 13.36 1.87 35.99
CA LEU A 53 13.16 2.77 34.86
C LEU A 53 11.67 2.96 34.54
N VAL A 54 10.91 1.86 34.52
CA VAL A 54 9.45 1.87 34.36
C VAL A 54 8.76 2.73 35.41
N THR A 55 9.24 2.68 36.65
CA THR A 55 8.62 3.38 37.78
C THR A 55 9.06 4.86 37.84
N ALA A 56 10.30 5.17 37.44
CA ALA A 56 10.84 6.52 37.46
C ALA A 56 10.31 7.41 36.32
N GLU A 57 10.08 6.83 35.13
CA GLU A 57 9.64 7.56 33.93
C GLU A 57 8.11 7.53 33.71
N ASN A 58 7.36 7.07 34.72
CA ASN A 58 5.90 7.15 34.76
C ASN A 58 5.19 6.45 33.59
N HIS A 59 5.77 5.35 33.08
CA HIS A 59 5.20 4.54 32.00
C HIS A 59 4.00 3.68 32.45
N VAL A 60 3.64 3.72 33.73
CA VAL A 60 2.47 3.02 34.27
C VAL A 60 1.33 4.01 34.44
N LYS A 61 0.23 3.79 33.70
CA LYS A 61 -1.02 4.54 33.82
C LYS A 61 -2.15 3.58 34.12
N ASP A 62 -2.97 3.88 35.13
CA ASP A 62 -4.11 3.05 35.53
C ASP A 62 -3.76 1.57 35.78
N LYS A 63 -2.64 1.32 36.48
CA LYS A 63 -2.07 -0.02 36.75
C LYS A 63 -1.67 -0.81 35.50
N LYS A 64 -1.66 -0.17 34.33
CA LYS A 64 -1.20 -0.75 33.07
C LYS A 64 0.10 -0.10 32.65
N LEU A 65 1.05 -0.93 32.26
CA LEU A 65 2.28 -0.48 31.66
C LEU A 65 2.01 -0.14 30.18
N ASP A 66 2.29 1.10 29.80
CA ASP A 66 2.36 1.56 28.42
C ASP A 66 3.71 1.12 27.84
N PHE A 67 3.70 -0.03 27.18
CA PHE A 67 4.91 -0.67 26.70
C PHE A 67 5.48 0.02 25.47
N ILE A 68 4.63 0.65 24.65
CA ILE A 68 5.08 1.45 23.52
C ILE A 68 5.86 2.66 24.04
N SER A 69 5.33 3.34 25.05
CA SER A 69 6.03 4.45 25.71
C SER A 69 7.35 4.01 26.35
N LEU A 70 7.36 2.86 27.05
CA LEU A 70 8.60 2.32 27.64
C LEU A 70 9.65 1.98 26.57
N CYS A 71 9.26 1.32 25.48
CA CYS A 71 10.17 1.00 24.38
C CYS A 71 10.73 2.26 23.72
N SER A 72 9.90 3.28 23.51
CA SER A 72 10.37 4.58 23.01
C SER A 72 11.38 5.24 23.94
N SER A 73 11.20 5.17 25.26
CA SER A 73 12.17 5.67 26.25
C SER A 73 13.48 4.87 26.22
N VAL A 74 13.42 3.54 26.24
CA VAL A 74 14.61 2.67 26.19
C VAL A 74 15.42 2.90 24.90
N LEU A 75 14.74 3.12 23.78
CA LEU A 75 15.38 3.41 22.51
C LEU A 75 15.97 4.82 22.45
N SER A 76 15.37 5.78 23.16
CA SER A 76 15.97 7.11 23.35
C SER A 76 17.26 7.06 24.18
N VAL A 77 17.41 6.08 25.08
CA VAL A 77 18.66 5.83 25.82
C VAL A 77 19.70 5.13 24.95
N LYS A 78 19.27 4.26 24.03
CA LYS A 78 20.15 3.58 23.04
C LYS A 78 20.76 4.56 22.03
N THR A 79 20.03 5.60 21.61
CA THR A 79 20.58 6.71 20.81
C THR A 79 21.60 7.56 21.57
N ILE A 80 21.50 7.68 22.89
CA ILE A 80 22.51 8.34 23.73
C ILE A 80 23.80 7.50 23.84
N PHE A 81 23.68 6.17 23.96
CA PHE A 81 24.84 5.27 23.97
C PHE A 81 25.56 5.18 22.60
N ASN A 82 24.80 5.21 21.50
CA ASN A 82 25.39 5.24 20.15
C ASN A 82 26.13 6.57 19.88
N LYS A 83 25.61 7.70 20.39
CA LYS A 83 26.31 9.01 20.35
C LYS A 83 27.62 9.03 21.15
N ALA A 84 27.78 8.17 22.17
CA ALA A 84 29.02 8.08 22.94
C ALA A 84 30.10 7.23 22.22
N ILE A 85 29.71 6.37 21.28
CA ILE A 85 30.60 5.48 20.52
C ILE A 85 31.05 6.12 19.18
N GLU A 86 30.27 7.06 18.61
CA GLU A 86 30.58 7.81 17.38
C GLU A 86 31.53 9.02 17.56
N ASN A 87 32.37 9.04 18.61
CA ASN A 87 33.56 9.90 18.64
C ASN A 87 34.68 9.42 17.67
N GLY A 88 34.41 8.41 16.84
CA GLY A 88 35.25 7.99 15.72
C GLY A 88 34.65 8.40 14.37
N LYS A 89 35.14 9.51 13.81
CA LYS A 89 34.77 10.09 12.50
C LYS A 89 34.49 9.08 11.39
N VAL A 90 33.24 9.01 10.89
CA VAL A 90 32.91 8.83 9.47
C VAL A 90 31.59 9.57 9.18
N VAL A 91 31.59 10.45 8.19
CA VAL A 91 30.44 11.24 7.74
C VAL A 91 29.72 10.46 6.63
N ILE A 92 28.42 10.18 6.81
CA ILE A 92 27.51 9.77 5.74
C ILE A 92 26.19 10.54 5.93
N GLN A 93 25.87 11.42 4.98
CA GLN A 93 24.64 12.23 4.94
C GLN A 93 23.53 11.43 4.25
N SER A 94 22.34 11.37 4.86
CA SER A 94 21.08 10.93 4.23
C SER A 94 20.14 12.14 4.07
N PRO A 95 19.48 12.31 2.90
CA PRO A 95 18.67 13.49 2.61
C PRO A 95 17.33 13.45 3.37
N GLN A 96 16.94 14.60 3.93
CA GLN A 96 15.71 14.84 4.67
C GLN A 96 14.82 15.77 3.86
N ILE A 97 13.54 15.46 3.76
CA ILE A 97 12.50 16.43 3.38
C ILE A 97 12.35 17.41 4.53
N ASN A 98 12.61 18.69 4.31
CA ASN A 98 12.53 19.70 5.37
C ASN A 98 11.13 20.34 5.42
N THR A 99 10.27 19.82 6.28
CA THR A 99 8.88 20.30 6.51
C THR A 99 8.79 21.68 7.18
N ARG A 100 9.91 22.38 7.40
CA ARG A 100 9.94 23.70 8.07
C ARG A 100 9.74 24.91 7.16
N THR A 101 9.59 24.69 5.86
CA THR A 101 9.56 25.75 4.84
C THR A 101 8.25 26.55 4.81
N PHE A 102 7.19 26.07 5.48
CA PHE A 102 5.82 26.57 5.31
C PHE A 102 5.41 27.76 6.20
N THR A 103 6.35 28.57 6.71
CA THR A 103 6.00 29.72 7.56
C THR A 103 6.28 31.05 6.88
N ARG A 104 5.22 31.72 6.40
CA ARG A 104 5.23 33.17 6.14
C ARG A 104 4.06 33.87 6.87
N SER A 105 4.32 35.11 7.28
CA SER A 105 3.71 35.83 8.39
C SER A 105 2.22 36.21 8.27
N LYS A 106 1.54 36.12 9.42
CA LYS A 106 0.14 36.44 9.69
C LYS A 106 -0.32 37.82 9.21
N GLY A 107 -1.47 37.84 8.52
CA GLY A 107 -2.37 38.98 8.41
C GLY A 107 -3.79 38.53 8.74
N SER A 108 -4.36 39.07 9.81
CA SER A 108 -5.73 38.80 10.27
C SER A 108 -6.78 39.36 9.29
N THR A 109 -7.92 38.68 9.09
CA THR A 109 -9.23 38.96 9.75
C THR A 109 -10.39 38.33 8.95
N GLN A 110 -11.41 37.90 9.71
CA GLN A 110 -12.87 37.96 9.44
C GLN A 110 -13.58 36.71 8.88
N ILE A 111 -14.21 36.02 9.83
CA ILE A 111 -15.27 35.02 9.67
C ILE A 111 -16.52 35.70 9.11
N ILE A 112 -17.05 35.19 8.01
CA ILE A 112 -18.39 35.50 7.51
C ILE A 112 -19.17 34.19 7.44
N ASP A 113 -20.20 34.07 8.29
CA ASP A 113 -21.28 33.08 8.15
C ASP A 113 -22.17 33.48 6.98
N VAL A 114 -22.39 32.58 6.01
CA VAL A 114 -23.60 32.60 5.15
C VAL A 114 -24.11 31.18 4.88
N GLN A 115 -25.42 31.10 4.98
CA GLN A 115 -26.32 29.96 4.96
C GLN A 115 -26.44 29.23 3.61
N ASN A 116 -26.70 27.91 3.73
CA ASN A 116 -27.58 27.05 2.94
C ASN A 116 -27.92 27.43 1.49
N ASN A 117 -27.68 26.50 0.57
CA ASN A 117 -28.69 26.18 -0.45
C ASN A 117 -28.80 24.67 -0.67
N LYS A 118 -29.96 24.14 -0.28
CA LYS A 118 -30.45 22.81 -0.66
C LYS A 118 -30.88 22.87 -2.12
N THR A 119 -30.45 21.91 -2.91
CA THR A 119 -31.11 21.54 -4.17
C THR A 119 -31.64 20.12 -4.02
N GLU A 120 -32.97 20.02 -4.11
CA GLU A 120 -33.78 18.81 -4.05
C GLU A 120 -33.78 18.04 -5.40
N PRO A 121 -34.32 16.81 -5.43
CA PRO A 121 -33.73 15.68 -6.13
C PRO A 121 -34.33 15.47 -7.52
N ASN A 122 -33.47 15.14 -8.50
CA ASN A 122 -33.97 14.59 -9.75
C ASN A 122 -34.30 13.10 -9.58
N LEU A 123 -35.54 12.75 -9.94
CA LEU A 123 -36.11 11.40 -9.92
C LEU A 123 -35.19 10.36 -10.60
N PRO A 124 -35.09 9.13 -10.07
CA PRO A 124 -34.23 8.10 -10.62
C PRO A 124 -34.85 7.52 -11.89
N SER A 125 -34.17 7.67 -13.02
CA SER A 125 -34.37 6.77 -14.16
C SER A 125 -34.03 5.34 -13.72
N GLU A 126 -34.70 4.32 -14.28
CA GLU A 126 -34.55 2.86 -14.03
C GLU A 126 -33.15 2.25 -14.30
N LYS A 127 -32.07 2.98 -14.03
CA LYS A 127 -30.68 2.54 -14.16
C LYS A 127 -30.17 2.19 -12.77
N GLY A 128 -29.70 0.96 -12.60
CA GLY A 128 -29.06 0.52 -11.35
C GLY A 128 -27.95 1.46 -10.88
N PHE A 129 -27.58 1.35 -9.61
CA PHE A 129 -26.47 2.10 -9.01
C PHE A 129 -25.14 1.73 -9.68
N ARG A 130 -24.45 2.72 -10.24
CA ARG A 130 -23.09 2.58 -10.76
C ARG A 130 -22.23 3.68 -10.14
N ASN A 131 -21.09 3.28 -9.59
CA ASN A 131 -20.07 4.21 -9.14
C ASN A 131 -18.70 3.69 -9.59
N TYR A 132 -17.73 4.58 -9.71
CA TYR A 132 -16.35 4.21 -9.94
C TYR A 132 -15.43 5.14 -9.16
N LEU A 133 -14.21 4.69 -8.90
CA LEU A 133 -13.12 5.53 -8.43
C LEU A 133 -11.90 5.30 -9.29
N LYS A 134 -11.11 6.34 -9.47
CA LYS A 134 -9.78 6.21 -10.03
C LYS A 134 -8.86 5.55 -9.02
N GLY A 135 -7.87 4.85 -9.55
CA GLY A 135 -6.84 4.19 -8.79
C GLY A 135 -5.54 4.15 -9.56
N MET A 136 -4.46 3.86 -8.84
CA MET A 136 -3.13 3.76 -9.41
C MET A 136 -2.42 2.51 -8.91
N LEU A 137 -1.75 1.81 -9.81
CA LEU A 137 -0.81 0.73 -9.51
C LEU A 137 0.60 1.26 -9.77
N PHE A 138 1.43 1.35 -8.74
CA PHE A 138 2.81 1.83 -8.85
C PHE A 138 3.78 0.66 -8.79
N ASN A 139 4.85 0.69 -9.58
CA ASN A 139 6.00 -0.18 -9.41
C ASN A 139 7.15 0.61 -8.78
N VAL A 140 7.43 0.33 -7.51
CA VAL A 140 8.52 0.98 -6.78
C VAL A 140 9.50 -0.10 -6.35
N ASN A 141 10.71 -0.09 -6.93
CA ASN A 141 11.76 -1.06 -6.62
C ASN A 141 11.37 -2.54 -6.87
N GLY A 142 10.48 -2.80 -7.82
CA GLY A 142 9.97 -4.14 -8.10
C GLY A 142 8.83 -4.59 -7.19
N ASP A 143 8.42 -3.75 -6.23
CA ASP A 143 7.22 -3.95 -5.43
C ASP A 143 6.04 -3.17 -6.02
N LEU A 144 4.91 -3.86 -6.17
CA LEU A 144 3.66 -3.27 -6.62
C LEU A 144 2.96 -2.60 -5.42
N LEU A 145 2.58 -1.34 -5.56
CA LEU A 145 1.84 -0.57 -4.57
C LEU A 145 0.53 -0.06 -5.17
N SER A 146 -0.52 0.01 -4.36
CA SER A 146 -1.80 0.61 -4.74
C SER A 146 -2.65 0.89 -3.50
N TYR A 147 -3.75 1.62 -3.68
CA TYR A 147 -4.78 1.78 -2.67
C TYR A 147 -5.60 0.49 -2.48
N ARG A 148 -6.22 0.36 -1.31
CA ARG A 148 -7.35 -0.55 -1.08
C ARG A 148 -8.63 0.26 -1.15
N TYR A 149 -9.76 -0.39 -1.39
CA TYR A 149 -11.03 0.30 -1.46
C TYR A 149 -12.03 -0.37 -0.53
N GLN A 150 -12.67 0.41 0.33
CA GLN A 150 -13.79 -0.06 1.12
C GLN A 150 -15.07 0.05 0.30
N LEU A 151 -15.69 -1.09 0.04
CA LEU A 151 -17.04 -1.18 -0.49
C LEU A 151 -18.00 -1.43 0.67
N GLU A 152 -18.83 -0.44 0.99
CA GLU A 152 -19.89 -0.55 1.98
C GLU A 152 -21.21 -0.84 1.26
N ILE A 153 -21.70 -2.06 1.39
CA ILE A 153 -23.01 -2.49 0.88
C ILE A 153 -24.07 -2.10 1.92
N LEU A 154 -24.99 -1.22 1.54
CA LEU A 154 -26.02 -0.68 2.46
C LEU A 154 -27.21 -1.63 2.64
N GLU A 155 -27.46 -2.45 1.63
CA GLU A 155 -28.52 -3.47 1.58
C GLU A 155 -28.07 -4.66 0.75
N ASN A 156 -28.59 -5.86 1.06
CA ASN A 156 -28.21 -7.07 0.32
C ASN A 156 -28.48 -6.88 -1.18
N THR A 157 -27.45 -7.05 -2.00
CA THR A 157 -27.55 -6.78 -3.43
C THR A 157 -26.59 -7.63 -4.24
N VAL A 158 -26.89 -7.78 -5.53
CA VAL A 158 -25.95 -8.34 -6.50
C VAL A 158 -25.11 -7.19 -7.05
N VAL A 159 -23.80 -7.30 -6.87
CA VAL A 159 -22.84 -6.37 -7.45
C VAL A 159 -22.07 -7.02 -8.59
N GLU A 160 -21.68 -6.20 -9.55
CA GLU A 160 -20.67 -6.50 -10.55
C GLU A 160 -19.50 -5.54 -10.33
N ILE A 161 -18.28 -6.09 -10.19
CA ILE A 161 -17.08 -5.33 -9.87
C ILE A 161 -15.97 -5.71 -10.85
N PHE A 162 -15.28 -4.71 -11.40
CA PHE A 162 -14.12 -4.89 -12.25
C PHE A 162 -13.22 -3.65 -12.19
N ALA A 163 -11.96 -3.80 -12.57
CA ALA A 163 -11.04 -2.70 -12.74
C ALA A 163 -10.64 -2.60 -14.22
N ALA A 164 -10.72 -1.39 -14.77
CA ALA A 164 -10.39 -1.10 -16.17
C ALA A 164 -9.15 -0.21 -16.20
N ALA A 165 -8.04 -0.72 -16.74
CA ALA A 165 -6.83 0.07 -16.94
C ALA A 165 -7.12 1.25 -17.87
N ILE A 166 -6.55 2.41 -17.58
CA ILE A 166 -6.65 3.60 -18.42
C ILE A 166 -5.25 4.05 -18.84
N SER A 167 -5.14 4.60 -20.03
CA SER A 167 -3.92 5.24 -20.51
C SER A 167 -3.69 6.56 -19.78
N ASN A 168 -2.49 7.12 -19.93
CA ASN A 168 -2.16 8.46 -19.43
C ASN A 168 -3.06 9.56 -20.02
N LYS A 169 -3.80 9.27 -21.10
CA LYS A 169 -4.79 10.16 -21.73
C LYS A 169 -6.22 9.90 -21.25
N GLY A 170 -6.42 9.01 -20.29
CA GLY A 170 -7.73 8.62 -19.76
C GLY A 170 -8.53 7.66 -20.64
N GLU A 171 -7.95 7.18 -21.73
CA GLU A 171 -8.57 6.20 -22.64
C GLU A 171 -8.47 4.79 -22.04
N ILE A 172 -9.53 4.00 -22.10
CA ILE A 172 -9.51 2.66 -21.49
C ILE A 172 -8.68 1.70 -22.34
N THR A 173 -7.76 0.97 -21.72
CA THR A 173 -6.89 -0.01 -22.38
C THR A 173 -7.29 -1.43 -21.96
N PRO A 174 -7.80 -2.28 -22.88
CA PRO A 174 -8.22 -3.64 -22.54
C PRO A 174 -7.04 -4.62 -22.35
N SER A 175 -5.81 -4.19 -22.58
CA SER A 175 -4.63 -5.07 -22.63
C SER A 175 -4.11 -5.51 -21.27
N ILE A 176 -4.51 -4.82 -20.19
CA ILE A 176 -3.95 -5.06 -18.85
C ILE A 176 -5.06 -5.55 -17.91
N PRO A 177 -5.15 -6.88 -17.68
CA PRO A 177 -6.16 -7.42 -16.81
C PRO A 177 -5.81 -7.11 -15.34
N VAL A 178 -6.66 -6.29 -14.72
CA VAL A 178 -6.64 -6.02 -13.29
C VAL A 178 -7.72 -6.89 -12.64
N GLU A 179 -7.29 -7.83 -11.80
CA GLU A 179 -8.20 -8.66 -10.99
C GLU A 179 -8.58 -7.91 -9.72
N VAL A 180 -9.79 -8.10 -9.20
CA VAL A 180 -10.18 -7.56 -7.89
C VAL A 180 -10.33 -8.69 -6.89
N LEU A 181 -9.53 -8.65 -5.82
CA LEU A 181 -9.71 -9.50 -4.65
C LEU A 181 -10.68 -8.82 -3.68
N ILE A 182 -11.66 -9.57 -3.17
CA ILE A 182 -12.62 -9.08 -2.18
C ILE A 182 -12.40 -9.83 -0.89
N PHE A 183 -12.30 -9.11 0.23
CA PHE A 183 -12.38 -9.74 1.53
C PHE A 183 -13.17 -8.92 2.54
N GLN A 184 -13.81 -9.60 3.48
CA GLN A 184 -14.48 -8.97 4.63
C GLN A 184 -13.82 -9.44 5.91
N ASP A 185 -13.24 -8.51 6.66
CA ASP A 185 -12.69 -8.81 7.99
C ASP A 185 -13.81 -8.69 9.04
N GLY A 186 -14.22 -9.83 9.61
CA GLY A 186 -15.40 -9.93 10.47
C GLY A 186 -15.48 -11.28 11.20
N LYS A 187 -15.99 -11.24 12.44
CA LYS A 187 -15.89 -12.33 13.45
C LYS A 187 -16.51 -13.65 12.96
N THR A 188 -15.72 -14.72 13.13
CA THR A 188 -15.88 -16.17 12.83
C THR A 188 -15.40 -16.70 11.48
N LYS A 189 -15.61 -16.04 10.33
CA LYS A 189 -15.03 -16.50 9.05
C LYS A 189 -14.88 -15.34 8.05
N THR A 190 -13.66 -15.10 7.59
CA THR A 190 -13.37 -14.13 6.52
C THR A 190 -14.04 -14.58 5.23
N PHE A 191 -14.87 -13.73 4.62
CA PHE A 191 -15.33 -13.95 3.24
C PHE A 191 -14.21 -13.52 2.30
N ILE A 192 -13.86 -14.36 1.31
CA ILE A 192 -12.82 -14.04 0.32
C ILE A 192 -13.23 -14.59 -1.05
N THR A 193 -13.09 -13.78 -2.10
CA THR A 193 -13.37 -14.15 -3.49
C THR A 193 -12.55 -13.27 -4.44
N SER A 194 -12.57 -13.57 -5.74
CA SER A 194 -11.89 -12.74 -6.76
C SER A 194 -12.61 -12.73 -8.11
N SER A 195 -12.06 -12.03 -9.12
CA SER A 195 -12.56 -12.03 -10.50
C SER A 195 -12.62 -13.46 -11.08
N THR A 196 -13.71 -13.78 -11.77
CA THR A 196 -13.99 -15.16 -12.22
C THR A 196 -14.29 -15.30 -13.72
N PHE A 197 -14.59 -14.19 -14.42
CA PHE A 197 -14.87 -14.20 -15.86
C PHE A 197 -14.45 -12.88 -16.52
N LEU A 198 -14.44 -12.80 -17.86
CA LEU A 198 -14.35 -11.54 -18.59
C LEU A 198 -15.75 -11.05 -18.95
N ASN A 199 -16.05 -9.79 -18.69
CA ASN A 199 -17.30 -9.19 -19.17
C ASN A 199 -17.23 -8.89 -20.68
N ASP A 200 -18.33 -8.40 -21.25
CA ASP A 200 -18.44 -8.10 -22.69
C ASP A 200 -17.40 -7.08 -23.18
N ASP A 201 -16.88 -6.25 -22.28
CA ASP A 201 -15.84 -5.27 -22.55
C ASP A 201 -14.42 -5.82 -22.37
N GLY A 202 -14.27 -7.10 -22.01
CA GLY A 202 -12.98 -7.78 -21.84
C GLY A 202 -12.29 -7.56 -20.50
N TYR A 203 -12.98 -7.08 -19.45
CA TYR A 203 -12.39 -6.87 -18.12
C TYR A 203 -12.60 -8.06 -17.18
N CYS A 204 -11.57 -8.38 -16.37
CA CYS A 204 -11.65 -9.37 -15.31
C CYS A 204 -12.67 -8.97 -14.25
N THR A 205 -13.83 -9.60 -14.29
CA THR A 205 -15.01 -9.21 -13.55
C THR A 205 -15.39 -10.26 -12.51
N ILE A 206 -15.95 -9.78 -11.41
CA ILE A 206 -16.70 -10.59 -10.44
C ILE A 206 -18.15 -10.13 -10.40
N LYS A 207 -19.06 -11.09 -10.33
CA LYS A 207 -20.48 -10.84 -10.07
C LYS A 207 -20.93 -11.68 -8.88
N PHE A 208 -21.39 -11.02 -7.81
CA PHE A 208 -21.66 -11.71 -6.55
C PHE A 208 -22.82 -11.09 -5.78
N ALA A 209 -23.58 -11.93 -5.06
CA ALA A 209 -24.59 -11.48 -4.11
C ALA A 209 -23.92 -11.16 -2.76
N LEU A 210 -23.71 -9.87 -2.49
CA LEU A 210 -23.14 -9.41 -1.23
C LEU A 210 -24.23 -9.07 -0.22
N LYS A 211 -23.97 -9.40 1.05
CA LYS A 211 -24.82 -8.99 2.16
C LYS A 211 -24.47 -7.56 2.57
N LYS A 212 -25.39 -6.91 3.29
CA LYS A 212 -25.08 -5.65 3.97
C LYS A 212 -23.81 -5.80 4.82
N GLY A 213 -22.86 -4.90 4.63
CA GLY A 213 -21.58 -4.95 5.32
C GLY A 213 -20.49 -4.19 4.60
N LYS A 214 -19.29 -4.20 5.20
CA LYS A 214 -18.08 -3.58 4.66
C LYS A 214 -17.17 -4.65 4.09
N TYR A 215 -16.72 -4.43 2.87
CA TYR A 215 -15.81 -5.27 2.13
C TYR A 215 -14.60 -4.44 1.72
N ILE A 216 -13.45 -5.08 1.61
CA ILE A 216 -12.22 -4.49 1.09
C ILE A 216 -11.95 -5.09 -0.27
N LEU A 217 -11.74 -4.21 -1.24
CA LEU A 217 -11.36 -4.52 -2.61
C LEU A 217 -9.87 -4.23 -2.77
N ILE A 218 -9.14 -5.19 -3.34
CA ILE A 218 -7.74 -5.07 -3.72
C ILE A 218 -7.63 -5.34 -5.21
N PRO A 219 -7.53 -4.30 -6.06
CA PRO A 219 -7.20 -4.47 -7.46
C PRO A 219 -5.76 -4.95 -7.54
N ILE A 220 -5.48 -6.06 -8.23
CA ILE A 220 -4.13 -6.61 -8.48
C ILE A 220 -3.86 -6.70 -9.97
N LEU A 221 -2.63 -6.37 -10.34
CA LEU A 221 -2.17 -6.50 -11.71
C LEU A 221 -1.80 -7.97 -11.99
N LEU A 222 -2.46 -8.61 -12.96
CA LEU A 222 -2.06 -9.98 -13.34
C LEU A 222 -0.72 -9.96 -14.07
N LYS A 223 -0.52 -9.04 -15.02
CA LYS A 223 0.73 -8.87 -15.78
C LYS A 223 1.68 -7.90 -15.09
N TRP A 224 2.33 -8.35 -14.02
CA TRP A 224 3.27 -7.55 -13.22
C TRP A 224 4.43 -6.92 -14.03
N ASN A 225 4.81 -7.53 -15.15
CA ASN A 225 5.84 -7.05 -16.07
C ASN A 225 5.37 -5.95 -17.05
N ALA A 226 4.09 -5.57 -17.03
CA ALA A 226 3.54 -4.55 -17.91
C ALA A 226 3.83 -3.11 -17.43
N ILE A 227 4.22 -2.94 -16.17
CA ILE A 227 4.71 -1.66 -15.63
C ILE A 227 6.24 -1.69 -15.71
N GLY A 228 6.86 -0.57 -16.12
CA GLY A 228 8.31 -0.45 -16.31
C GLY A 228 9.12 -1.00 -15.14
N LYS A 229 10.25 -1.64 -15.43
CA LYS A 229 11.13 -2.28 -14.43
C LYS A 229 12.25 -1.37 -13.93
N SER A 230 12.40 -0.18 -14.52
CA SER A 230 13.58 0.66 -14.31
C SER A 230 13.23 1.85 -13.43
N ASN A 231 13.59 1.74 -12.16
CA ASN A 231 13.83 2.90 -11.32
C ASN A 231 15.34 2.98 -11.08
N SER A 232 16.10 3.54 -12.01
CA SER A 232 17.31 4.24 -11.56
C SER A 232 16.80 5.52 -10.88
N PHE A 233 16.86 5.55 -9.54
CA PHE A 233 16.57 6.77 -8.78
C PHE A 233 17.64 7.86 -9.00
N ASP A 234 18.69 7.58 -9.76
CA ASP A 234 19.89 8.41 -9.88
C ASP A 234 19.87 9.44 -11.03
N SER A 235 18.73 9.71 -11.67
CA SER A 235 18.78 10.28 -13.03
C SER A 235 17.83 11.44 -13.38
N LEU A 236 16.98 11.91 -12.48
CA LEU A 236 16.33 13.21 -12.70
C LEU A 236 17.35 14.34 -12.46
N ASN A 237 17.61 15.14 -13.49
CA ASN A 237 18.47 16.31 -13.40
C ASN A 237 17.65 17.58 -13.10
N LEU A 238 18.14 18.46 -12.24
CA LEU A 238 17.49 19.73 -11.90
C LEU A 238 17.21 20.59 -13.15
N GLU A 239 18.10 20.52 -14.14
CA GLU A 239 17.97 21.25 -15.41
C GLU A 239 16.73 20.85 -16.23
N SER A 240 16.16 19.64 -15.99
CA SER A 240 14.90 19.25 -16.64
C SER A 240 13.66 19.84 -15.95
N LEU A 241 13.80 20.27 -14.70
CA LEU A 241 12.70 20.76 -13.87
C LEU A 241 12.56 22.29 -13.91
N ILE A 242 13.67 23.01 -14.06
CA ILE A 242 13.70 24.48 -13.98
C ILE A 242 14.41 25.18 -15.14
N HIS A 243 13.92 26.36 -15.48
CA HIS A 243 14.66 27.40 -16.19
C HIS A 243 15.10 28.48 -15.19
N VAL A 244 16.37 28.88 -15.27
CA VAL A 244 16.90 30.01 -14.50
C VAL A 244 16.89 31.24 -15.40
N GLU A 245 16.03 32.21 -15.10
CA GLU A 245 16.01 33.50 -15.78
C GLU A 245 17.03 34.48 -15.15
N GLU A 246 17.38 35.56 -15.86
CA GLU A 246 18.51 36.47 -15.55
C GLU A 246 18.44 37.26 -14.21
N GLU A 247 17.43 37.03 -13.37
CA GLU A 247 17.29 37.72 -12.07
C GLU A 247 16.81 36.80 -10.93
N SER A 248 17.33 35.57 -10.84
CA SER A 248 17.01 34.60 -9.75
C SER A 248 15.54 34.15 -9.68
N ASN A 249 14.74 34.43 -10.72
CA ASN A 249 13.42 33.85 -10.89
C ASN A 249 13.56 32.46 -11.53
N ILE A 250 13.22 31.45 -10.74
CA ILE A 250 13.16 30.04 -11.16
C ILE A 250 11.77 29.79 -11.72
N THR A 251 11.68 29.44 -13.01
CA THR A 251 10.43 29.04 -13.66
C THR A 251 10.44 27.53 -13.94
N LEU A 252 9.26 26.89 -13.88
CA LEU A 252 9.13 25.47 -14.19
C LEU A 252 9.29 25.28 -15.70
N THR A 253 9.98 24.21 -16.12
CA THR A 253 9.94 23.84 -17.54
C THR A 253 8.53 23.38 -17.91
N PRO A 254 8.09 23.54 -19.18
CA PRO A 254 6.79 23.02 -19.62
C PRO A 254 6.62 21.50 -19.39
N ALA A 255 7.73 20.75 -19.45
CA ALA A 255 7.72 19.32 -19.17
C ALA A 255 7.44 19.03 -17.68
N CYS A 256 8.02 19.82 -16.77
CA CYS A 256 7.76 19.73 -15.33
C CYS A 256 6.32 20.13 -14.97
N GLU A 257 5.78 21.20 -15.57
CA GLU A 257 4.37 21.56 -15.35
C GLU A 257 3.43 20.47 -15.86
N SER A 258 3.74 19.87 -17.01
CA SER A 258 2.98 18.75 -17.56
C SER A 258 3.05 17.50 -16.66
N SER A 259 4.21 17.19 -16.09
CA SER A 259 4.34 16.02 -15.20
C SER A 259 3.66 16.24 -13.86
N LEU A 260 3.70 17.45 -13.30
CA LEU A 260 2.91 17.84 -12.14
C LEU A 260 1.40 17.76 -12.42
N LYS A 261 0.96 18.14 -13.64
CA LYS A 261 -0.44 17.94 -14.04
C LYS A 261 -0.82 16.47 -14.11
N MET A 262 0.05 15.63 -14.68
CA MET A 262 -0.18 14.19 -14.70
C MET A 262 -0.29 13.62 -13.29
N ILE A 263 0.56 14.04 -12.36
CA ILE A 263 0.49 13.62 -10.95
C ILE A 263 -0.79 14.08 -10.28
N PHE A 264 -1.16 15.36 -10.47
CA PHE A 264 -2.42 15.91 -9.97
C PHE A 264 -3.60 15.05 -10.45
N ASP A 265 -3.64 14.75 -11.74
CA ASP A 265 -4.69 13.89 -12.30
C ASP A 265 -4.62 12.48 -11.73
N CYS A 266 -3.43 11.94 -11.42
CA CYS A 266 -3.27 10.61 -10.83
C CYS A 266 -3.83 10.50 -9.42
N ILE A 267 -3.75 11.57 -8.63
CA ILE A 267 -4.15 11.57 -7.20
C ILE A 267 -5.55 12.14 -6.97
N ASP A 268 -6.15 12.79 -7.97
CA ASP A 268 -7.59 13.09 -8.05
C ASP A 268 -8.38 11.77 -8.25
N LEU A 269 -8.84 11.18 -7.14
CA LEU A 269 -9.41 9.84 -7.12
C LEU A 269 -10.89 9.83 -7.53
N ASP A 270 -11.60 10.94 -7.33
CA ASP A 270 -13.00 11.11 -7.72
C ASP A 270 -13.18 11.78 -9.11
N GLU A 271 -12.08 12.18 -9.75
CA GLU A 271 -12.03 12.83 -11.08
C GLU A 271 -12.83 14.15 -11.13
N ASN A 272 -12.87 14.90 -10.02
CA ASN A 272 -13.59 16.16 -9.94
C ASN A 272 -12.74 17.39 -10.37
N GLY A 273 -11.44 17.19 -10.63
CA GLY A 273 -10.49 18.23 -11.04
C GLY A 273 -9.88 19.04 -9.89
N LEU A 274 -10.12 18.65 -8.64
CA LEU A 274 -9.66 19.26 -7.40
C LEU A 274 -9.12 18.17 -6.47
N LEU A 275 -8.27 18.51 -5.50
CA LEU A 275 -7.78 17.56 -4.50
C LEU A 275 -8.35 17.87 -3.13
N ASN A 276 -9.04 16.91 -2.54
CA ASN A 276 -9.45 17.03 -1.15
C ASN A 276 -8.31 16.62 -0.19
N GLN A 277 -8.50 16.91 1.11
CA GLN A 277 -7.50 16.59 2.15
C GLN A 277 -7.09 15.12 2.15
N SER A 278 -8.04 14.20 1.93
CA SER A 278 -7.76 12.76 1.99
C SER A 278 -6.91 12.31 0.79
N GLU A 279 -7.22 12.81 -0.41
CA GLU A 279 -6.42 12.54 -1.62
C GLU A 279 -4.99 13.07 -1.47
N PHE A 280 -4.85 14.29 -0.96
CA PHE A 280 -3.54 14.88 -0.71
C PHE A 280 -2.77 14.13 0.39
N ASP A 281 -3.43 13.72 1.48
CA ASP A 281 -2.80 12.89 2.52
C ASP A 281 -2.33 11.52 1.98
N TYR A 282 -3.13 10.88 1.12
CA TYR A 282 -2.75 9.62 0.48
C TYR A 282 -1.55 9.77 -0.44
N PHE A 283 -1.48 10.89 -1.16
CA PHE A 283 -0.34 11.24 -1.98
C PHE A 283 0.92 11.45 -1.13
N ILE A 284 0.87 12.26 -0.07
CA ILE A 284 2.02 12.48 0.82
C ILE A 284 2.47 11.18 1.49
N ARG A 285 1.54 10.35 1.98
CA ARG A 285 1.87 9.02 2.52
C ARG A 285 2.59 8.13 1.51
N HIS A 286 2.20 8.18 0.25
CA HIS A 286 2.83 7.39 -0.81
C HIS A 286 4.25 7.88 -1.11
N THR A 287 4.47 9.20 -1.11
CA THR A 287 5.75 9.79 -1.54
C THR A 287 6.77 9.96 -0.42
N SER A 288 6.34 10.15 0.83
CA SER A 288 7.23 10.39 1.98
C SER A 288 6.99 9.44 3.17
N GLY A 289 5.86 8.73 3.21
CA GLY A 289 5.46 7.94 4.37
C GLY A 289 4.83 8.76 5.50
N GLU A 290 4.72 10.07 5.35
CA GLU A 290 4.17 11.01 6.34
C GLU A 290 2.69 11.32 6.08
N THR A 291 2.04 12.05 6.98
CA THR A 291 0.66 12.52 6.81
C THR A 291 0.65 14.01 6.51
N ALA A 292 -0.29 14.46 5.67
CA ALA A 292 -0.44 15.88 5.34
C ALA A 292 -1.45 16.62 6.25
N ALA A 293 -1.91 15.96 7.32
CA ALA A 293 -3.02 16.44 8.13
C ALA A 293 -2.72 17.77 8.85
N GLU A 294 -1.46 17.97 9.26
CA GLU A 294 -1.04 19.19 9.97
C GLU A 294 -0.76 20.34 9.00
N GLU A 295 -0.30 20.02 7.79
CA GLU A 295 0.05 20.96 6.73
C GLU A 295 -1.18 21.45 5.95
N TRP A 296 -2.27 20.66 5.93
CA TRP A 296 -3.48 20.97 5.15
C TRP A 296 -4.05 22.36 5.41
N VAL A 297 -4.10 22.77 6.68
CA VAL A 297 -4.57 24.12 7.06
C VAL A 297 -3.69 25.20 6.45
N THR A 298 -2.37 24.96 6.42
CA THR A 298 -1.43 25.89 5.79
C THR A 298 -1.63 25.90 4.28
N ILE A 299 -1.97 24.76 3.67
CA ILE A 299 -2.25 24.69 2.24
C ILE A 299 -3.51 25.49 1.91
N GLU A 300 -4.59 25.29 2.67
CA GLU A 300 -5.86 26.02 2.53
C GLU A 300 -5.68 27.54 2.65
N ASP A 301 -4.84 27.99 3.58
CA ASP A 301 -4.63 29.43 3.84
C ASP A 301 -3.73 30.12 2.80
N ASN A 302 -2.85 29.37 2.10
CA ASN A 302 -1.79 29.96 1.27
C ASN A 302 -1.91 29.68 -0.23
N PHE A 303 -2.69 28.68 -0.65
CA PHE A 303 -2.80 28.30 -2.06
C PHE A 303 -4.24 28.36 -2.57
N LYS A 304 -4.38 28.33 -3.89
CA LYS A 304 -5.68 28.48 -4.55
C LYS A 304 -6.58 27.26 -4.33
N MET A 305 -7.68 27.47 -3.62
CA MET A 305 -8.71 26.47 -3.34
C MET A 305 -10.00 26.76 -4.11
N GLU A 306 -10.77 25.70 -4.40
CA GLU A 306 -12.16 25.77 -4.84
C GLU A 306 -12.96 24.75 -4.03
N ASN A 307 -14.11 25.14 -3.45
CA ASN A 307 -14.92 24.26 -2.60
C ASN A 307 -14.13 23.56 -1.47
N GLN A 308 -13.16 24.24 -0.86
CA GLN A 308 -12.25 23.68 0.17
C GLN A 308 -11.34 22.55 -0.35
N GLN A 309 -11.13 22.48 -1.66
CA GLN A 309 -10.25 21.52 -2.31
C GLN A 309 -9.19 22.24 -3.14
N LEU A 310 -8.00 21.66 -3.22
CA LEU A 310 -6.84 22.26 -3.86
C LEU A 310 -6.99 22.19 -5.38
N THR A 311 -6.93 23.36 -6.03
CA THR A 311 -6.94 23.44 -7.50
C THR A 311 -5.59 23.03 -8.07
N PHE A 312 -5.54 22.66 -9.36
CA PHE A 312 -4.27 22.41 -10.03
C PHE A 312 -3.32 23.62 -10.00
N GLU A 313 -3.85 24.84 -10.12
CA GLU A 313 -3.05 26.06 -10.02
C GLU A 313 -2.42 26.24 -8.63
N GLY A 314 -3.19 25.96 -7.56
CA GLY A 314 -2.68 25.96 -6.20
C GLY A 314 -1.63 24.87 -5.97
N PHE A 315 -1.84 23.67 -6.52
CA PHE A 315 -0.87 22.57 -6.48
C PHE A 315 0.44 22.92 -7.21
N LEU A 316 0.33 23.57 -8.38
CA LEU A 316 1.46 24.01 -9.16
C LEU A 316 2.28 25.07 -8.42
N GLU A 317 1.61 26.03 -7.78
CA GLU A 317 2.27 27.07 -6.97
C GLU A 317 2.97 26.48 -5.73
N LEU A 318 2.32 25.53 -5.05
CA LEU A 318 2.89 24.78 -3.94
C LEU A 318 4.21 24.11 -4.35
N TYR A 319 4.20 23.34 -5.44
CA TYR A 319 5.40 22.62 -5.88
C TYR A 319 6.45 23.52 -6.52
N ARG A 320 6.06 24.68 -7.07
CA ARG A 320 7.02 25.72 -7.48
C ARG A 320 7.80 26.24 -6.28
N MET A 321 7.12 26.48 -5.14
CA MET A 321 7.79 26.90 -3.91
C MET A 321 8.72 25.81 -3.36
N VAL A 322 8.25 24.56 -3.31
CA VAL A 322 9.09 23.43 -2.84
C VAL A 322 10.32 23.28 -3.71
N LEU A 323 10.20 23.39 -5.04
CA LEU A 323 11.33 23.29 -5.95
C LEU A 323 12.39 24.38 -5.75
N GLN A 324 11.99 25.59 -5.31
CA GLN A 324 12.93 26.68 -5.01
C GLN A 324 13.70 26.46 -3.72
N THR A 325 13.12 25.72 -2.76
CA THR A 325 13.68 25.54 -1.42
C THR A 325 14.36 24.19 -1.24
N ASP A 326 13.78 23.14 -1.81
CA ASP A 326 14.24 21.76 -1.76
C ASP A 326 13.91 21.01 -3.07
N PRO A 327 14.72 21.20 -4.13
CA PRO A 327 14.46 20.54 -5.40
C PRO A 327 14.54 19.01 -5.36
N SER A 328 15.33 18.47 -4.43
CA SER A 328 15.49 17.03 -4.27
C SER A 328 14.19 16.36 -3.83
N ASP A 329 13.38 17.04 -3.02
CA ASP A 329 12.06 16.54 -2.60
C ASP A 329 11.11 16.37 -3.78
N VAL A 330 11.12 17.33 -4.72
CA VAL A 330 10.30 17.25 -5.93
C VAL A 330 10.78 16.11 -6.83
N MET A 331 12.09 15.94 -7.02
CA MET A 331 12.64 14.82 -7.78
C MET A 331 12.24 13.46 -7.19
N ASN A 332 12.40 13.31 -5.88
CA ASN A 332 12.00 12.11 -5.17
C ASN A 332 10.51 11.85 -5.31
N MET A 333 9.67 12.89 -5.16
CA MET A 333 8.22 12.80 -5.35
C MET A 333 7.86 12.32 -6.76
N LEU A 334 8.44 12.92 -7.81
CA LEU A 334 8.21 12.53 -9.21
C LEU A 334 8.55 11.04 -9.43
N GLN A 335 9.69 10.58 -8.91
CA GLN A 335 10.11 9.18 -9.03
C GLN A 335 9.18 8.22 -8.28
N HIS A 336 8.76 8.57 -7.05
CA HIS A 336 7.82 7.75 -6.28
C HIS A 336 6.44 7.68 -6.93
N MET A 337 6.05 8.72 -7.66
CA MET A 337 4.83 8.72 -8.48
C MET A 337 4.97 7.94 -9.80
N GLY A 338 6.15 7.39 -10.09
CA GLY A 338 6.40 6.52 -11.25
C GLY A 338 6.85 7.24 -12.51
N MET A 339 7.34 8.48 -12.39
CA MET A 339 7.93 9.23 -13.50
C MET A 339 9.34 8.71 -13.82
N ASN A 340 9.64 8.61 -15.11
CA ASN A 340 10.99 8.31 -15.60
C ASN A 340 11.82 9.60 -15.80
N GLU A 341 13.05 9.45 -16.28
CA GLU A 341 14.01 10.53 -16.54
C GLU A 341 13.50 11.60 -17.51
N SER A 342 12.61 11.22 -18.42
CA SER A 342 11.99 12.09 -19.42
C SER A 342 10.70 12.74 -18.91
N LEU A 343 10.38 12.59 -17.61
CA LEU A 343 9.15 13.06 -16.97
C LEU A 343 7.88 12.41 -17.55
N GLU A 344 8.02 11.19 -18.07
CA GLU A 344 6.91 10.37 -18.54
C GLU A 344 6.49 9.35 -17.48
N LEU A 345 5.18 9.11 -17.37
CA LEU A 345 4.63 8.13 -16.43
C LEU A 345 4.76 6.71 -17.01
N GLU A 346 5.80 5.99 -16.59
CA GLU A 346 6.16 4.65 -17.08
C GLU A 346 6.05 3.57 -15.98
N ASN A 347 6.29 3.95 -14.73
CA ASN A 347 6.32 3.04 -13.59
C ASN A 347 5.02 3.10 -12.77
N ALA A 348 3.94 3.60 -13.37
CA ALA A 348 2.60 3.58 -12.80
C ALA A 348 1.55 3.26 -13.87
N LEU A 349 0.46 2.61 -13.44
CA LEU A 349 -0.67 2.27 -14.29
C LEU A 349 -1.97 2.77 -13.65
N PRO A 350 -2.62 3.78 -14.25
CA PRO A 350 -3.92 4.22 -13.77
C PRO A 350 -5.02 3.22 -14.16
N PHE A 351 -6.05 3.14 -13.33
CA PHE A 351 -7.24 2.33 -13.61
C PHE A 351 -8.50 2.98 -13.01
N ARG A 352 -9.67 2.55 -13.49
CA ARG A 352 -10.97 2.83 -12.86
C ARG A 352 -11.51 1.56 -12.22
N LEU A 353 -11.73 1.59 -10.91
CA LEU A 353 -12.45 0.54 -10.19
C LEU A 353 -13.94 0.81 -10.31
N VAL A 354 -14.65 -0.04 -11.03
CA VAL A 354 -16.09 0.11 -11.31
C VAL A 354 -16.89 -0.86 -10.46
N VAL A 355 -17.93 -0.36 -9.81
CA VAL A 355 -18.93 -1.16 -9.10
C VAL A 355 -20.31 -0.83 -9.68
N LYS A 356 -21.06 -1.88 -10.05
CA LYS A 356 -22.45 -1.78 -10.53
C LYS A 356 -23.35 -2.63 -9.63
N SER A 357 -24.58 -2.19 -9.43
CA SER A 357 -25.62 -2.87 -8.66
C SER A 357 -26.97 -2.53 -9.26
N SER A 358 -27.82 -3.53 -9.53
CA SER A 358 -29.12 -3.27 -10.17
C SER A 358 -30.13 -2.62 -9.22
N LEU A 359 -30.06 -2.92 -7.92
CA LEU A 359 -31.09 -2.57 -6.95
C LEU A 359 -30.56 -1.96 -5.65
N GLY A 360 -29.33 -2.31 -5.24
CA GLY A 360 -28.80 -1.91 -3.94
C GLY A 360 -27.83 -0.74 -3.97
N LYS A 361 -27.97 0.17 -3.02
CA LYS A 361 -27.01 1.26 -2.79
C LYS A 361 -25.73 0.76 -2.13
N PHE A 362 -24.62 1.41 -2.46
CA PHE A 362 -23.32 1.16 -1.87
C PHE A 362 -22.48 2.43 -1.82
N ASN A 363 -21.52 2.47 -0.90
CA ASN A 363 -20.46 3.49 -0.86
C ASN A 363 -19.13 2.84 -1.26
N LEU A 364 -18.31 3.56 -2.00
CA LEU A 364 -16.97 3.14 -2.39
C LEU A 364 -15.99 4.21 -1.92
N ILE A 365 -14.99 3.83 -1.13
CA ILE A 365 -14.07 4.77 -0.47
C ILE A 365 -12.64 4.25 -0.61
N PRO A 366 -11.66 5.07 -1.06
CA PRO A 366 -10.26 4.68 -1.08
C PRO A 366 -9.67 4.65 0.33
N LEU A 367 -8.76 3.70 0.58
CA LEU A 367 -8.05 3.50 1.84
C LEU A 367 -6.54 3.36 1.58
N PRO A 368 -5.69 3.93 2.45
CA PRO A 368 -4.25 3.81 2.32
C PRO A 368 -3.79 2.39 2.64
N VAL A 369 -2.60 2.03 2.15
CA VAL A 369 -2.01 0.70 2.34
C VAL A 369 -0.54 0.82 2.67
N SER A 370 -0.16 0.39 3.87
CA SER A 370 1.24 0.33 4.30
C SER A 370 1.98 -0.90 3.79
N SER A 371 1.27 -1.96 3.37
CA SER A 371 1.87 -3.16 2.77
C SER A 371 0.93 -3.87 1.78
N TYR A 372 0.76 -3.26 0.61
CA TYR A 372 -0.17 -3.77 -0.41
C TYR A 372 0.18 -5.19 -0.87
N LYS A 373 1.48 -5.45 -1.08
CA LYS A 373 2.01 -6.76 -1.46
C LYS A 373 1.72 -7.84 -0.41
N GLU A 374 1.98 -7.58 0.87
CA GLU A 374 1.72 -8.57 1.92
C GLU A 374 0.22 -8.90 2.02
N VAL A 375 -0.64 -7.87 1.91
CA VAL A 375 -2.09 -8.09 1.97
C VAL A 375 -2.56 -8.87 0.75
N SER A 376 -2.13 -8.52 -0.47
CA SER A 376 -2.52 -9.23 -1.68
C SER A 376 -2.02 -10.68 -1.68
N GLU A 377 -0.77 -10.93 -1.31
CA GLU A 377 -0.22 -12.28 -1.15
C GLU A 377 -0.95 -13.08 -0.07
N LYS A 378 -1.28 -12.46 1.07
CA LYS A 378 -2.04 -13.13 2.14
C LYS A 378 -3.42 -13.56 1.65
N VAL A 379 -4.11 -12.69 0.92
CA VAL A 379 -5.45 -12.96 0.37
C VAL A 379 -5.37 -14.03 -0.72
N LEU A 380 -4.39 -13.96 -1.64
CA LEU A 380 -4.16 -14.96 -2.68
C LEU A 380 -3.83 -16.35 -2.10
N LYS A 381 -2.94 -16.40 -1.08
CA LYS A 381 -2.62 -17.66 -0.38
C LYS A 381 -3.86 -18.27 0.24
N LYS A 382 -4.66 -17.45 0.93
CA LYS A 382 -5.86 -17.93 1.60
C LYS A 382 -6.91 -18.41 0.60
N LEU A 383 -7.13 -17.70 -0.51
CA LEU A 383 -7.97 -18.16 -1.61
C LEU A 383 -7.50 -19.52 -2.13
N ALA A 384 -6.20 -19.68 -2.38
CA ALA A 384 -5.69 -20.93 -2.92
C ALA A 384 -5.85 -22.10 -1.94
N VAL A 385 -5.65 -21.87 -0.65
CA VAL A 385 -5.82 -22.89 0.39
C VAL A 385 -7.30 -23.25 0.61
N GLU A 386 -8.21 -22.28 0.56
CA GLU A 386 -9.65 -22.51 0.84
C GLU A 386 -10.44 -23.01 -0.38
N GLN A 387 -10.05 -22.63 -1.59
CA GLN A 387 -10.82 -22.86 -2.82
C GLN A 387 -10.05 -23.68 -3.87
N GLY A 388 -8.74 -23.90 -3.68
CA GLY A 388 -7.92 -24.68 -4.59
C GLY A 388 -7.98 -26.19 -4.35
N VAL A 389 -7.49 -26.94 -5.33
CA VAL A 389 -7.31 -28.39 -5.24
C VAL A 389 -6.03 -28.67 -4.46
N SER A 390 -6.14 -29.45 -3.38
CA SER A 390 -4.99 -29.85 -2.56
C SER A 390 -4.42 -31.19 -3.01
N THR A 391 -3.10 -31.26 -3.17
CA THR A 391 -2.35 -32.48 -3.41
C THR A 391 -1.19 -32.58 -2.41
N LYS A 392 -0.86 -33.80 -1.99
CA LYS A 392 0.36 -34.03 -1.19
C LYS A 392 1.55 -34.15 -2.11
N ILE A 393 2.67 -33.55 -1.71
CA ILE A 393 3.93 -33.72 -2.43
C ILE A 393 4.43 -35.15 -2.20
N LYS A 394 4.83 -35.83 -3.27
CA LYS A 394 5.25 -37.24 -3.21
C LYS A 394 6.32 -37.47 -2.15
N ASN A 395 6.15 -38.53 -1.36
CA ASN A 395 7.04 -38.94 -0.27
C ASN A 395 7.13 -37.95 0.90
N MET A 396 6.21 -36.97 1.02
CA MET A 396 6.20 -36.00 2.12
C MET A 396 4.78 -35.76 2.65
N ASN A 397 4.47 -36.34 3.82
CA ASN A 397 3.13 -36.26 4.41
C ASN A 397 2.76 -34.87 4.93
N ASP A 398 3.76 -34.03 5.24
CA ASP A 398 3.59 -32.71 5.84
C ASP A 398 3.67 -31.57 4.82
N LEU A 399 3.77 -31.88 3.53
CA LEU A 399 3.80 -30.91 2.45
C LEU A 399 2.55 -31.01 1.57
N PHE A 400 1.89 -29.87 1.40
CA PHE A 400 0.70 -29.75 0.58
C PHE A 400 0.93 -28.70 -0.50
N LEU A 401 0.55 -29.05 -1.71
CA LEU A 401 0.46 -28.14 -2.84
C LEU A 401 -1.02 -27.80 -3.05
N PHE A 402 -1.35 -26.52 -3.09
CA PHE A 402 -2.69 -26.05 -3.38
C PHE A 402 -2.68 -25.36 -4.74
N ASN A 403 -3.45 -25.91 -5.68
CA ASN A 403 -3.59 -25.40 -7.03
C ASN A 403 -4.98 -24.78 -7.17
N HIS A 404 -5.04 -23.45 -7.19
CA HIS A 404 -6.28 -22.73 -7.44
C HIS A 404 -6.26 -22.17 -8.85
N HIS A 405 -7.00 -22.83 -9.72
CA HIS A 405 -7.09 -22.51 -11.14
C HIS A 405 -8.42 -21.81 -11.43
N LEU A 406 -8.34 -20.64 -12.04
CA LEU A 406 -9.46 -19.85 -12.54
C LEU A 406 -9.26 -19.59 -14.04
N PRO A 407 -10.28 -19.08 -14.77
CA PRO A 407 -10.17 -18.95 -16.22
C PRO A 407 -8.99 -18.10 -16.73
N TYR A 408 -8.53 -17.11 -15.95
CA TYR A 408 -7.46 -16.19 -16.35
C TYR A 408 -6.30 -16.10 -15.35
N ARG A 409 -6.23 -17.03 -14.41
CA ARG A 409 -5.09 -17.15 -13.50
C ARG A 409 -5.01 -18.51 -12.84
N ALA A 410 -3.82 -18.85 -12.38
CA ALA A 410 -3.61 -19.97 -11.49
C ALA A 410 -2.68 -19.54 -10.36
N THR A 411 -2.97 -20.00 -9.14
CA THR A 411 -2.11 -19.76 -8.00
C THR A 411 -1.74 -21.08 -7.36
N ILE A 412 -0.43 -21.34 -7.29
CA ILE A 412 0.19 -22.51 -6.72
C ILE A 412 0.79 -22.11 -5.38
N VAL A 413 0.27 -22.69 -4.29
CA VAL A 413 0.75 -22.43 -2.92
C VAL A 413 1.34 -23.70 -2.35
N VAL A 414 2.54 -23.58 -1.79
CA VAL A 414 3.17 -24.66 -1.02
C VAL A 414 2.95 -24.38 0.46
N GLN A 415 2.33 -25.33 1.16
CA GLN A 415 2.18 -25.30 2.62
C GLN A 415 3.10 -26.32 3.26
N ASN A 416 3.92 -25.85 4.20
CA ASN A 416 4.83 -26.66 4.98
C ASN A 416 4.29 -26.83 6.40
N GLN A 417 3.77 -28.02 6.70
CA GLN A 417 3.33 -28.38 8.04
C GLN A 417 4.43 -29.05 8.87
N SER A 418 5.65 -29.20 8.34
CA SER A 418 6.77 -29.76 9.09
C SER A 418 7.41 -28.73 10.04
N HIS A 419 8.39 -29.20 10.82
CA HIS A 419 9.21 -28.37 11.71
C HIS A 419 10.51 -27.89 11.05
N SER A 420 10.76 -28.24 9.79
CA SER A 420 12.00 -27.93 9.10
C SER A 420 11.74 -27.00 7.92
N LYS A 421 12.71 -26.15 7.64
CA LYS A 421 12.72 -25.31 6.45
C LYS A 421 12.99 -26.19 5.23
N LEU A 422 12.22 -26.00 4.16
CA LEU A 422 12.30 -26.84 2.96
C LEU A 422 12.42 -25.97 1.71
N LYS A 423 13.14 -26.48 0.70
CA LYS A 423 13.23 -25.88 -0.63
C LYS A 423 12.51 -26.78 -1.62
N ILE A 424 11.54 -26.23 -2.33
CA ILE A 424 10.70 -26.96 -3.29
C ILE A 424 10.90 -26.31 -4.65
N ARG A 425 11.32 -27.10 -5.63
CA ARG A 425 11.34 -26.71 -7.04
C ARG A 425 9.96 -26.96 -7.62
N LEU A 426 9.42 -25.95 -8.28
CA LEU A 426 8.16 -25.96 -9.01
C LEU A 426 8.51 -25.65 -10.46
N ASP A 427 8.34 -26.65 -11.32
CA ASP A 427 8.65 -26.55 -12.75
C ASP A 427 7.37 -26.51 -13.56
N CYS A 428 6.99 -25.31 -13.96
CA CYS A 428 5.84 -25.03 -14.82
C CYS A 428 6.23 -24.94 -16.30
N SER A 429 7.45 -25.33 -16.72
CA SER A 429 7.96 -25.05 -18.07
C SER A 429 7.22 -25.79 -19.20
N ARG A 430 6.39 -26.78 -18.86
CA ARG A 430 5.49 -27.48 -19.80
C ARG A 430 4.16 -26.77 -20.01
N SER A 431 3.89 -25.73 -19.23
CA SER A 431 2.69 -24.90 -19.34
C SER A 431 2.70 -24.15 -20.67
N THR A 432 1.52 -23.87 -21.21
CA THR A 432 1.35 -23.18 -22.50
C THR A 432 0.63 -21.85 -22.31
N ASN A 433 1.04 -20.85 -23.09
CA ASN A 433 0.42 -19.51 -23.10
C ASN A 433 0.33 -18.88 -21.69
N CYS A 434 1.36 -19.03 -20.84
CA CYS A 434 1.34 -18.41 -19.51
C CYS A 434 2.70 -17.87 -19.06
N GLU A 435 2.65 -16.87 -18.19
CA GLU A 435 3.79 -16.29 -17.51
C GLU A 435 3.61 -16.37 -15.99
N SER A 436 4.73 -16.30 -15.27
CA SER A 436 4.76 -16.33 -13.81
C SER A 436 5.15 -14.98 -13.23
N HIS A 437 4.58 -14.64 -12.07
CA HIS A 437 5.07 -13.54 -11.24
C HIS A 437 6.56 -13.63 -10.85
N CYS A 438 7.16 -14.83 -10.91
CA CYS A 438 8.58 -15.03 -10.62
C CYS A 438 9.49 -14.69 -11.81
N GLY A 439 8.93 -14.42 -13.01
CA GLY A 439 9.70 -14.20 -14.24
C GLY A 439 10.28 -15.46 -14.88
N ASN A 440 10.30 -16.59 -14.17
CA ASN A 440 10.65 -17.91 -14.70
C ASN A 440 9.54 -18.92 -14.33
N LEU A 441 9.29 -19.88 -15.23
CA LEU A 441 8.38 -21.00 -15.01
C LEU A 441 9.03 -22.14 -14.23
N ASP A 442 10.37 -22.21 -14.18
CA ASP A 442 11.10 -23.08 -13.27
C ASP A 442 11.62 -22.26 -12.08
N PHE A 443 11.03 -22.46 -10.91
CA PHE A 443 11.31 -21.66 -9.73
C PHE A 443 11.49 -22.54 -8.48
N THR A 444 12.45 -22.18 -7.62
CA THR A 444 12.63 -22.84 -6.32
C THR A 444 12.20 -21.91 -5.19
N VAL A 445 11.17 -22.33 -4.46
CA VAL A 445 10.64 -21.60 -3.31
C VAL A 445 11.17 -22.19 -2.00
N GLU A 446 11.60 -21.31 -1.09
CA GLU A 446 11.93 -21.69 0.29
C GLU A 446 10.70 -21.48 1.18
N VAL A 447 10.31 -22.51 1.92
CA VAL A 447 9.11 -22.50 2.76
C VAL A 447 9.49 -22.81 4.20
N LEU A 448 9.27 -21.83 5.08
CA LEU A 448 9.56 -21.94 6.51
C LEU A 448 8.66 -22.99 7.20
N PRO A 449 9.07 -23.51 8.36
CA PRO A 449 8.24 -24.41 9.17
C PRO A 449 6.89 -23.79 9.49
N ARG A 450 5.80 -24.58 9.40
CA ARG A 450 4.44 -24.16 9.75
C ARG A 450 3.93 -22.93 9.00
N THR A 451 4.44 -22.67 7.80
CA THR A 451 3.98 -21.56 6.94
C THR A 451 3.52 -22.03 5.56
N SER A 452 3.04 -21.08 4.76
CA SER A 452 2.70 -21.30 3.36
C SER A 452 3.22 -20.15 2.50
N MET A 453 3.70 -20.48 1.30
CA MET A 453 4.25 -19.52 0.34
C MET A 453 3.61 -19.69 -1.03
N ILE A 454 3.43 -18.59 -1.75
CA ILE A 454 3.10 -18.64 -3.17
C ILE A 454 4.35 -19.10 -3.91
N GLY A 455 4.24 -20.19 -4.65
CA GLY A 455 5.29 -20.67 -5.53
C GLY A 455 5.17 -20.06 -6.92
N HIS A 456 3.97 -20.13 -7.49
CA HIS A 456 3.65 -19.46 -8.76
C HIS A 456 2.29 -18.78 -8.66
N HIS A 457 2.22 -17.55 -9.14
CA HIS A 457 1.01 -16.90 -9.60
C HIS A 457 1.15 -16.73 -11.12
N LEU A 458 0.32 -17.46 -11.86
CA LEU A 458 0.38 -17.60 -13.31
C LEU A 458 -0.80 -16.89 -13.95
N PHE A 459 -0.57 -16.33 -15.12
CA PHE A 459 -1.58 -15.64 -15.92
C PHE A 459 -1.33 -15.91 -17.41
N PRO A 460 -2.37 -15.89 -18.25
CA PRO A 460 -2.22 -16.12 -19.67
C PRO A 460 -1.49 -14.96 -20.36
N VAL A 461 -0.63 -15.29 -21.33
CA VAL A 461 0.07 -14.27 -22.13
C VAL A 461 -0.90 -13.63 -23.11
N ASP A 462 -1.72 -14.44 -23.78
CA ASP A 462 -2.80 -14.02 -24.66
C ASP A 462 -4.14 -14.52 -24.11
N LEU A 463 -5.05 -13.58 -23.78
CA LEU A 463 -6.39 -13.88 -23.25
C LEU A 463 -7.33 -14.50 -24.29
N THR A 464 -6.97 -14.44 -25.58
CA THR A 464 -7.77 -15.00 -26.68
C THR A 464 -7.42 -16.45 -27.02
N GLN A 465 -6.34 -16.97 -26.44
CA GLN A 465 -5.87 -18.33 -26.65
C GLN A 465 -6.10 -19.17 -25.40
N ASP A 466 -6.31 -20.47 -25.60
CA ASP A 466 -6.31 -21.42 -24.48
C ASP A 466 -4.93 -21.44 -23.80
N TRP A 467 -4.93 -21.73 -22.51
CA TRP A 467 -3.71 -21.83 -21.71
C TRP A 467 -3.80 -23.02 -20.77
N ILE A 468 -2.65 -23.63 -20.48
CA ILE A 468 -2.56 -24.85 -19.69
C ILE A 468 -1.48 -24.65 -18.64
N VAL A 469 -1.80 -24.97 -17.39
CA VAL A 469 -0.84 -25.01 -16.29
C VAL A 469 -0.47 -26.45 -15.98
N ASP A 470 0.81 -26.76 -16.13
CA ASP A 470 1.39 -28.06 -15.80
C ASP A 470 2.64 -27.86 -14.94
N CYS A 471 2.46 -28.07 -13.63
CA CYS A 471 3.50 -27.92 -12.62
C CYS A 471 4.01 -29.29 -12.16
N ILE A 472 5.33 -29.49 -12.25
CA ILE A 472 6.03 -30.62 -11.62
C ILE A 472 6.74 -30.12 -10.37
N GLU A 473 6.38 -30.68 -9.22
CA GLU A 473 7.04 -30.38 -7.94
C GLU A 473 8.16 -31.39 -7.59
N SER A 474 9.24 -30.89 -6.99
CA SER A 474 10.31 -31.74 -6.44
C SER A 474 11.03 -31.07 -5.27
N LEU A 475 11.52 -31.88 -4.32
CA LEU A 475 12.31 -31.38 -3.19
C LEU A 475 13.74 -31.09 -3.63
N VAL A 476 14.26 -29.93 -3.26
CA VAL A 476 15.68 -29.59 -3.41
C VAL A 476 16.37 -29.88 -2.09
N LYS A 477 17.42 -30.71 -2.10
CA LYS A 477 18.24 -30.95 -0.92
C LYS A 477 18.94 -29.65 -0.52
N CYS A 478 18.73 -29.19 0.71
CA CYS A 478 19.57 -28.15 1.30
C CYS A 478 20.95 -28.79 1.57
N THR A 479 21.95 -28.44 0.75
CA THR A 479 23.36 -28.72 1.05
C THR A 479 23.88 -27.82 2.14
#